data_AF-A0A532DBI7-F1
#
_entry.id   AF-A0A532DBI7-F1
#
_cell.length_a   1.000
_cell.length_b   1.000
_cell.length_c   1.000
_cell.angle_alpha   90.00
_cell.angle_beta   90.00
_cell.angle_gamma   90.00
#
_symmetry.space_group_name_H-M   'P 1'
#
loop_
_entity.id
_entity.type
_entity.pdbx_description
1 polymer ?
#
loop_
_entity_poly.entity_id
_entity_poly.type
_entity_poly.pdbx_seq_one_letter_code
_entity_poly.pdbx_strand_id
1 'polypeptide(L)'
;MSAKGVFKMGFLSMVAATGLFMASIGFAADAHTTSKFEGVKANSGTATHARSGNTDTLTWSDDFKIPETPAPHWQVVDTKGNTYLLNRLTIKGDKQNRTIAVPAYINDVAKVQVWCAFAEVLLGEASFSKPIVTASGERSQSDSMAMSR
;
A
#
# COMPACT_ATOMS: atom_id res chain seq x y z
N MET A 1 18.46 -75.73 8.59
CA MET A 1 18.96 -74.37 8.32
C MET A 1 17.88 -73.59 7.58
N SER A 2 17.70 -72.33 7.97
CA SER A 2 16.59 -71.41 7.67
C SER A 2 16.67 -70.77 6.28
N ALA A 3 15.52 -70.58 5.61
CA ALA A 3 15.09 -69.39 4.83
C ALA A 3 13.79 -69.75 4.06
N LYS A 4 12.59 -69.26 4.38
CA LYS A 4 11.96 -67.91 4.27
C LYS A 4 11.64 -67.44 2.84
N GLY A 5 10.35 -67.13 2.62
CA GLY A 5 9.79 -66.31 1.52
C GLY A 5 9.00 -67.17 0.51
N VAL A 6 7.79 -66.84 0.06
CA VAL A 6 7.28 -65.51 -0.30
C VAL A 6 5.76 -65.45 -0.11
N PHE A 7 5.32 -64.38 0.55
CA PHE A 7 3.95 -63.98 0.83
C PHE A 7 3.38 -63.21 -0.39
N LYS A 8 2.18 -63.56 -0.89
CA LYS A 8 1.52 -62.83 -1.97
C LYS A 8 -0.01 -62.94 -1.86
N MET A 9 -0.63 -62.02 -1.11
CA MET A 9 -2.07 -61.69 -1.15
C MET A 9 -2.25 -60.51 -0.16
N GLY A 10 -2.90 -59.39 -0.43
CA GLY A 10 -3.60 -58.91 -1.60
C GLY A 10 -3.78 -57.39 -1.46
N PHE A 11 -4.26 -56.78 -2.53
CA PHE A 11 -4.61 -55.37 -2.62
C PHE A 11 -5.69 -54.99 -1.59
N LEU A 12 -5.47 -53.90 -0.86
CA LEU A 12 -6.54 -53.12 -0.23
C LEU A 12 -6.12 -51.65 -0.15
N SER A 13 -6.92 -50.83 -0.85
CA SER A 13 -6.95 -49.37 -0.83
C SER A 13 -6.86 -48.76 0.56
N MET A 14 -6.14 -47.64 0.68
CA MET A 14 -6.74 -46.34 1.04
C MET A 14 -5.68 -45.25 0.92
N VAL A 15 -5.77 -44.44 -0.14
CA VAL A 15 -5.08 -43.16 -0.24
C VAL A 15 -5.82 -42.19 0.68
N ALA A 16 -5.22 -41.84 1.81
CA ALA A 16 -5.62 -40.70 2.61
C ALA A 16 -4.49 -39.65 2.55
N ALA A 17 -4.34 -39.02 1.39
CA ALA A 17 -3.58 -37.77 1.30
C ALA A 17 -4.48 -36.66 1.83
N THR A 18 -4.45 -36.43 3.14
CA THR A 18 -4.91 -35.19 3.76
C THR A 18 -3.97 -34.07 3.30
N GLY A 19 -4.17 -33.61 2.07
CA GLY A 19 -3.64 -32.31 1.66
C GLY A 19 -4.30 -31.26 2.53
N LEU A 20 -3.54 -30.68 3.46
CA LEU A 20 -3.92 -29.41 4.06
C LEU A 20 -4.17 -28.45 2.91
N PHE A 21 -5.44 -28.17 2.65
CA PHE A 21 -5.85 -26.99 1.91
C PHE A 21 -5.37 -25.82 2.75
N MET A 22 -4.16 -25.35 2.48
CA MET A 22 -3.74 -24.01 2.92
C MET A 22 -4.70 -23.07 2.22
N ALA A 23 -5.74 -22.66 2.94
CA ALA A 23 -6.53 -21.50 2.56
C ALA A 23 -5.52 -20.35 2.47
N SER A 24 -5.12 -20.00 1.25
CA SER A 24 -4.61 -18.68 0.98
C SER A 24 -5.70 -17.73 1.45
N ILE A 25 -5.51 -17.16 2.64
CA ILE A 25 -6.19 -15.95 3.07
C ILE A 25 -5.83 -14.91 2.02
N GLY A 26 -6.63 -14.87 0.97
CA GLY A 26 -6.61 -13.81 0.00
C GLY A 26 -7.02 -12.57 0.76
N PHE A 27 -6.04 -11.75 1.15
CA PHE A 27 -6.30 -10.36 1.45
C PHE A 27 -6.69 -9.69 0.13
N ALA A 28 -7.92 -9.88 -0.31
CA ALA A 28 -8.61 -8.85 -1.06
C ALA A 28 -8.98 -7.74 -0.06
N ALA A 29 -7.97 -7.16 0.61
CA ALA A 29 -8.14 -5.89 1.28
C ALA A 29 -8.30 -4.88 0.14
N ASP A 30 -9.38 -4.11 0.15
CA ASP A 30 -9.66 -3.01 -0.78
C ASP A 30 -8.36 -2.35 -1.28
N ALA A 31 -7.91 -2.77 -2.46
CA ALA A 31 -6.64 -2.33 -3.02
C ALA A 31 -6.85 -0.93 -3.58
N HIS A 32 -6.79 0.07 -2.69
CA HIS A 32 -6.87 1.46 -3.07
C HIS A 32 -5.59 1.82 -3.83
N THR A 33 -5.70 1.86 -5.15
CA THR A 33 -4.63 2.28 -6.06
C THR A 33 -5.08 3.54 -6.78
N THR A 34 -4.18 4.50 -6.93
CA THR A 34 -4.44 5.72 -7.69
C THR A 34 -4.53 5.44 -9.18
N SER A 35 -5.01 6.43 -9.94
CA SER A 35 -4.66 6.59 -11.35
C SER A 35 -3.13 6.60 -11.53
N LYS A 36 -2.70 6.54 -12.79
CA LYS A 36 -1.31 6.85 -13.12
C LYS A 36 -0.97 8.28 -12.69
N PHE A 37 0.27 8.52 -12.29
CA PHE A 37 0.76 9.88 -12.14
C PHE A 37 0.76 10.61 -13.48
N GLU A 38 0.26 11.85 -13.46
CA GLU A 38 0.25 12.76 -14.59
C GLU A 38 0.85 14.10 -14.18
N GLY A 39 1.78 14.61 -15.00
CA GLY A 39 2.50 15.83 -14.70
C GLY A 39 3.68 16.10 -15.63
N VAL A 40 4.31 17.26 -15.44
CA VAL A 40 5.44 17.73 -16.27
C VAL A 40 6.71 16.92 -16.06
N LYS A 41 6.87 16.26 -14.90
CA LYS A 41 8.09 15.53 -14.53
C LYS A 41 7.82 14.17 -13.87
N ALA A 42 6.74 14.02 -13.10
CA ALA A 42 6.27 12.74 -12.59
C ALA A 42 5.05 12.28 -13.41
N ASN A 43 5.25 11.27 -14.27
CA ASN A 43 4.25 10.86 -15.27
C ASN A 43 4.24 9.34 -15.53
N SER A 44 4.72 8.54 -14.58
CA SER A 44 4.74 7.07 -14.63
C SER A 44 4.34 6.47 -13.28
N GLY A 45 3.96 5.19 -13.29
CA GLY A 45 3.53 4.49 -12.08
C GLY A 45 2.26 5.00 -11.43
N THR A 46 1.93 4.38 -10.30
CA THR A 46 0.77 4.64 -9.44
C THR A 46 1.22 4.68 -7.97
N ALA A 47 0.32 5.08 -7.08
CA ALA A 47 0.47 4.85 -5.64
C ALA A 47 -0.62 3.88 -5.15
N THR A 48 -0.24 2.97 -4.25
CA THR A 48 -1.16 2.05 -3.57
C THR A 48 -1.15 2.36 -2.08
N HIS A 49 -2.34 2.37 -1.50
CA HIS A 49 -2.54 2.46 -0.07
C HIS A 49 -2.69 1.08 0.55
N ALA A 50 -2.08 0.88 1.72
CA ALA A 50 -2.26 -0.29 2.54
C ALA A 50 -2.49 0.11 4.00
N ARG A 51 -3.22 -0.74 4.74
CA ARG A 51 -3.47 -0.55 6.17
C ARG A 51 -3.00 -1.75 6.95
N SER A 52 -2.28 -1.50 8.04
CA SER A 52 -1.90 -2.51 9.03
C SER A 52 -2.17 -1.96 10.43
N GLY A 53 -3.26 -2.42 11.06
CA GLY A 53 -3.74 -1.87 12.33
C GLY A 53 -4.13 -0.39 12.17
N ASN A 54 -3.50 0.48 12.96
CA ASN A 54 -3.75 1.93 12.95
C ASN A 54 -2.77 2.71 12.07
N THR A 55 -1.97 2.03 11.26
CA THR A 55 -0.99 2.65 10.37
C THR A 55 -1.43 2.48 8.93
N ASP A 56 -1.67 3.60 8.26
CA ASP A 56 -1.87 3.69 6.81
C ASP A 56 -0.53 3.98 6.13
N THR A 57 -0.26 3.32 5.01
CA THR A 57 0.95 3.55 4.21
C THR A 57 0.59 3.83 2.75
N LEU A 58 1.44 4.61 2.09
CA LEU A 58 1.41 4.83 0.64
C LEU A 58 2.69 4.29 0.04
N THR A 59 2.58 3.56 -1.07
CA THR A 59 3.70 2.94 -1.77
C THR A 59 3.57 3.19 -3.26
N TRP A 60 4.63 3.67 -3.94
CA TRP A 60 4.58 3.72 -5.41
C TRP A 60 4.86 2.36 -6.06
N SER A 61 4.32 2.18 -7.26
CA SER A 61 4.59 1.02 -8.12
C SER A 61 6.06 0.95 -8.58
N ASP A 62 6.50 -0.22 -9.04
CA ASP A 62 7.88 -0.45 -9.49
C ASP A 62 8.25 0.38 -10.73
N ASP A 63 7.27 0.74 -11.56
CA ASP A 63 7.46 1.53 -12.78
C ASP A 63 7.41 3.05 -12.55
N PHE A 64 7.24 3.50 -11.30
CA PHE A 64 7.34 4.91 -10.94
C PHE A 64 8.78 5.42 -11.10
N LYS A 65 8.95 6.52 -11.84
CA LYS A 65 10.25 7.17 -12.06
C LYS A 65 10.33 8.43 -11.22
N ILE A 66 11.29 8.46 -10.28
CA ILE A 66 11.56 9.65 -9.48
C ILE A 66 12.06 10.77 -10.41
N PRO A 67 11.42 11.96 -10.39
CA PRO A 67 11.90 13.10 -11.17
C PRO A 67 13.31 13.53 -10.78
N GLU A 68 14.15 13.80 -11.79
CA GLU A 68 15.47 14.43 -11.61
C GLU A 68 15.31 15.90 -11.19
N THR A 69 15.09 16.12 -9.90
CA THR A 69 14.94 17.45 -9.29
C THR A 69 15.70 17.51 -7.96
N PRO A 70 16.09 18.69 -7.45
CA PRO A 70 16.95 18.79 -6.26
C PRO A 70 16.30 18.27 -4.97
N ALA A 71 14.98 18.41 -4.85
CA ALA A 71 14.25 18.00 -3.66
C ALA A 71 12.82 17.54 -4.00
N PRO A 72 12.64 16.36 -4.61
CA PRO A 72 11.31 15.79 -4.85
C PRO A 72 10.78 15.19 -3.54
N HIS A 73 9.55 15.50 -3.17
CA HIS A 73 8.85 15.11 -1.95
C HIS A 73 7.52 14.43 -2.26
N TRP A 74 7.16 13.49 -1.39
CA TRP A 74 5.79 13.04 -1.28
C TRP A 74 4.95 14.22 -0.82
N GLN A 75 3.80 14.39 -1.45
CA GLN A 75 2.79 15.31 -0.97
C GLN A 75 1.43 14.61 -1.05
N VAL A 76 0.57 14.89 -0.08
CA VAL A 76 -0.78 14.34 -0.01
C VAL A 76 -1.76 15.50 0.06
N VAL A 77 -2.90 15.34 -0.61
CA VAL A 77 -4.01 16.31 -0.56
C VAL A 77 -5.24 15.62 0.01
N ASP A 78 -5.83 16.22 1.05
CA ASP A 78 -7.09 15.74 1.62
C ASP A 78 -8.32 16.22 0.81
N THR A 79 -9.50 15.74 1.16
CA THR A 79 -10.78 16.13 0.53
C THR A 79 -11.16 17.59 0.75
N LYS A 80 -10.52 18.28 1.70
CA LYS A 80 -10.71 19.72 1.96
C LYS A 80 -9.73 20.58 1.17
N GLY A 81 -8.80 19.97 0.43
CA GLY A 81 -7.78 20.66 -0.34
C GLY A 81 -6.54 21.05 0.47
N ASN A 82 -6.40 20.58 1.72
CA ASN A 82 -5.19 20.79 2.49
C ASN A 82 -4.06 19.93 1.92
N THR A 83 -2.88 20.54 1.78
CA THR A 83 -1.70 19.88 1.25
C THR A 83 -0.69 19.59 2.34
N TYR A 84 -0.20 18.35 2.41
CA TYR A 84 0.75 17.89 3.41
C TYR A 84 2.04 17.48 2.74
N LEU A 85 3.12 18.22 2.97
CA LEU A 85 4.45 17.85 2.52
C LEU A 85 5.02 16.77 3.43
N LEU A 86 5.40 15.63 2.84
CA LEU A 86 5.90 14.46 3.55
C LEU A 86 7.37 14.20 3.16
N ASN A 87 7.82 12.94 3.25
CA ASN A 87 9.21 12.56 3.07
C ASN A 87 9.75 12.88 1.67
N ARG A 88 11.04 13.22 1.59
CA ARG A 88 11.76 13.32 0.31
C ARG A 88 11.83 11.95 -0.37
N LEU A 89 11.75 11.88 -1.71
CA LEU A 89 11.72 10.59 -2.42
C LEU A 89 13.08 9.91 -2.36
N THR A 90 14.15 10.68 -2.55
CA THR A 90 15.52 10.21 -2.44
C THR A 90 16.08 10.50 -1.05
N ILE A 91 16.80 9.54 -0.49
CA ILE A 91 17.55 9.68 0.77
C ILE A 91 19.02 9.35 0.54
N LYS A 92 19.86 9.55 1.57
CA LYS A 92 21.31 9.42 1.45
C LYS A 92 21.71 8.02 0.96
N GLY A 93 22.70 7.97 0.06
CA GLY A 93 23.28 6.72 -0.45
C GLY A 93 22.37 5.98 -1.41
N ASP A 94 21.76 6.71 -2.37
CA ASP A 94 20.91 6.20 -3.45
C ASP A 94 19.65 5.42 -3.01
N LYS A 95 19.33 5.48 -1.73
CA LYS A 95 18.12 4.88 -1.16
C LYS A 95 16.90 5.75 -1.46
N GLN A 96 15.72 5.13 -1.41
CA GLN A 96 14.46 5.78 -1.75
C GLN A 96 13.41 5.52 -0.67
N ASN A 97 12.63 6.55 -0.34
CA ASN A 97 11.42 6.42 0.48
C ASN A 97 10.25 6.00 -0.42
N ARG A 98 10.31 4.79 -0.96
CA ARG A 98 9.27 4.26 -1.85
C ARG A 98 7.94 4.00 -1.12
N THR A 99 8.02 3.71 0.17
CA THR A 99 6.86 3.57 1.05
C THR A 99 6.96 4.60 2.16
N ILE A 100 5.85 5.28 2.46
CA ILE A 100 5.73 6.21 3.58
C ILE A 100 4.52 5.85 4.43
N ALA A 101 4.61 6.13 5.73
CA ALA A 101 3.44 6.13 6.60
C ALA A 101 2.69 7.46 6.43
N VAL A 102 1.36 7.40 6.38
CA VAL A 102 0.51 8.58 6.42
C VAL A 102 0.44 9.06 7.87
N PRO A 103 0.82 10.32 8.17
CA PRO A 103 0.75 10.85 9.52
C PRO A 103 -0.68 10.84 10.08
N ALA A 104 -0.80 10.55 11.38
CA ALA A 104 -2.10 10.38 12.05
C ALA A 104 -2.99 11.63 12.08
N TYR A 105 -2.45 12.83 11.80
CA TYR A 105 -3.26 14.05 11.70
C TYR A 105 -3.92 14.21 10.32
N ILE A 106 -3.61 13.35 9.34
CA ILE A 106 -4.25 13.33 8.03
C ILE A 106 -5.40 12.32 8.09
N ASN A 107 -6.62 12.82 8.05
CA ASN A 107 -7.83 12.00 8.25
C ASN A 107 -8.34 11.33 6.97
N ASP A 108 -7.98 11.88 5.81
CA ASP A 108 -8.35 11.34 4.53
C ASP A 108 -7.36 11.79 3.43
N VAL A 109 -7.34 11.03 2.34
CA VAL A 109 -6.45 11.25 1.20
C VAL A 109 -7.25 11.21 -0.09
N ALA A 110 -7.37 12.36 -0.75
CA ALA A 110 -7.99 12.47 -2.07
C ALA A 110 -6.97 12.24 -3.19
N LYS A 111 -5.77 12.81 -3.06
CA LYS A 111 -4.71 12.75 -4.07
C LYS A 111 -3.34 12.53 -3.47
N VAL A 112 -2.47 11.94 -4.29
CA VAL A 112 -1.03 11.86 -4.05
C VAL A 112 -0.33 12.73 -5.08
N GLN A 113 0.63 13.51 -4.63
CA GLN A 113 1.39 14.46 -5.44
C GLN A 113 2.89 14.23 -5.27
N VAL A 114 3.63 14.62 -6.29
CA VAL A 114 5.08 14.72 -6.26
C VAL A 114 5.42 16.20 -6.32
N TRP A 115 6.02 16.73 -5.26
CA TRP A 115 6.31 18.15 -5.11
C TRP A 115 7.81 18.40 -5.09
N CYS A 116 8.30 19.40 -5.81
CA CYS A 116 9.67 19.87 -5.62
C CYS A 116 9.70 20.91 -4.51
N ALA A 117 10.26 20.60 -3.35
CA ALA A 117 10.37 21.55 -2.25
C ALA A 117 11.39 22.67 -2.52
N PHE A 118 12.38 22.43 -3.40
CA PHE A 118 13.38 23.44 -3.76
C PHE A 118 12.82 24.49 -4.74
N ALA A 119 12.06 24.04 -5.74
CA ALA A 119 11.50 24.91 -6.79
C ALA A 119 10.04 25.29 -6.53
N GLU A 120 9.48 24.83 -5.40
CA GLU A 120 8.08 25.04 -5.01
C GLU A 120 7.08 24.79 -6.14
N VAL A 121 7.19 23.62 -6.79
CA VAL A 121 6.38 23.29 -7.96
C VAL A 121 5.86 21.85 -7.93
N LEU A 122 4.63 21.68 -8.41
CA LEU A 122 3.99 20.38 -8.60
C LEU A 122 4.60 19.69 -9.83
N LEU A 123 5.18 18.51 -9.61
CA LEU A 123 5.85 17.72 -10.65
C LEU A 123 4.90 16.70 -11.30
N GLY A 124 3.89 16.26 -10.57
CA GLY A 124 2.79 15.42 -11.04
C GLY A 124 1.88 14.95 -9.92
N GLU A 125 0.69 14.48 -10.27
CA GLU A 125 -0.34 14.04 -9.34
C GLU A 125 -1.06 12.78 -9.80
N ALA A 126 -1.61 12.04 -8.84
CA ALA A 126 -2.41 10.86 -9.05
C ALA A 126 -3.57 10.86 -8.05
N SER A 127 -4.76 10.46 -8.50
CA SER A 127 -5.97 10.47 -7.68
C SER A 127 -6.48 9.06 -7.43
N PHE A 128 -7.03 8.79 -6.25
CA PHE A 128 -7.80 7.57 -6.03
C PHE A 128 -9.17 7.67 -6.72
N SER A 129 -9.77 6.53 -7.07
CA SER A 129 -11.14 6.51 -7.62
C SER A 129 -12.17 7.09 -6.62
N LYS A 130 -11.89 6.94 -5.32
CA LYS A 130 -12.58 7.58 -4.21
C LYS A 130 -11.55 7.97 -3.14
N PRO A 131 -11.75 9.08 -2.40
CA PRO A 131 -10.87 9.41 -1.29
C PRO A 131 -10.78 8.28 -0.27
N ILE A 132 -9.60 8.09 0.29
CA ILE A 132 -9.35 7.10 1.33
C ILE A 132 -9.58 7.77 2.67
N VAL A 133 -10.43 7.22 3.52
CA VAL A 133 -10.48 7.58 4.94
C VAL A 133 -9.36 6.83 5.66
N THR A 134 -8.47 7.54 6.36
CA THR A 134 -7.38 6.91 7.12
C THR A 134 -7.91 6.31 8.41
N ALA A 135 -7.14 5.44 9.06
CA ALA A 135 -7.49 4.89 10.38
C ALA A 135 -7.69 6.00 11.43
N SER A 136 -7.02 7.15 11.25
CA SER A 136 -7.20 8.32 12.12
C SER A 136 -8.49 9.08 11.83
N GLY A 137 -8.89 9.16 10.55
CA GLY A 137 -10.18 9.71 10.15
C GLY A 137 -11.36 8.88 10.65
N GLU A 138 -11.27 7.55 10.56
CA GLU A 138 -12.28 6.63 11.08
C GLU A 138 -12.48 6.82 12.59
N ARG A 139 -11.39 6.94 13.35
CA ARG A 139 -11.45 7.17 14.80
C ARG A 139 -12.10 8.51 15.13
N SER A 140 -11.68 9.57 14.44
CA SER A 140 -12.23 10.92 14.67
C SER A 140 -13.73 10.98 14.38
N GLN A 141 -14.21 10.26 13.37
CA GLN A 141 -15.63 10.16 13.06
C GLN A 141 -16.40 9.36 14.13
N SER A 142 -15.85 8.24 14.59
CA SER A 142 -16.42 7.43 15.67
C SER A 142 -16.57 8.25 16.97
N ASP A 143 -15.52 8.99 17.36
CA ASP A 143 -15.52 9.79 18.58
C ASP A 143 -16.56 10.93 18.51
N SER A 144 -16.69 11.59 17.36
CA SER A 144 -17.70 12.63 17.15
C SER A 144 -19.14 12.09 17.30
N MET A 145 -19.41 10.89 16.78
CA MET A 145 -20.72 10.24 16.93
C MET A 145 -21.01 9.83 18.37
N ALA A 146 -19.99 9.40 19.12
CA ALA A 146 -20.13 9.03 20.52
C ALA A 146 -20.44 10.23 21.42
N MET A 147 -19.85 11.40 21.14
CA MET A 147 -20.10 12.64 21.90
C MET A 147 -21.43 13.33 21.58
N SER A 148 -22.07 12.96 20.45
CA SER A 148 -23.35 13.55 20.01
C SER A 148 -24.57 12.81 20.57
N ARG A 149 -24.39 11.85 21.47
CA ARG A 149 -25.42 11.05 22.14
C ARG A 149 -25.51 11.41 23.61
#